data_AF-A0A8J7P8X2-F1
#
_entry.id   AF-A0A8J7P8X2-F1
#
_cell.length_a   1.000
_cell.length_b   1.000
_cell.length_c   1.000
_cell.angle_alpha   90.00
_cell.angle_beta   90.00
_cell.angle_gamma   90.00
#
_symmetry.space_group_name_H-M   'P 1'
#
loop_
_entity.id
_entity.type
_entity.pdbx_description
1 polymer ?
#
loop_
_entity_poly.entity_id
_entity_poly.type
_entity_poly.pdbx_seq_one_letter_code
_entity_poly.pdbx_strand_id
1 'polypeptide(L)'
;MDWYDFNLYLAADALTLDTAALLLGLCIGSFINVLALRTLKEESLWRKGSYCYHCQHKLSPLELIPVLSFLFLKGQCKHCQGKIHWHYPLVELATGLIFAAIVHFLGPNYWHPGLGVSGLDITLTVCGMLIFASALIAVTITDFKEKLIPHEITYPAIILGIVYSAMVRHDLLGTMAGVGASYIIFDFIDHFGVQFYYLTHPGFKDRHKVEDELDIDDQIDYTMEVGYLHADEVDEPFMVMGGGDAVLSALIAAWLGWQKLIPALIIGFLVGAVMGSIYLLAELKKERLLNAALSRFFGGFAAFAGLMALALCGLANSFPESNIWGNSVTYLLIGALGFGGGTIGIMTAPGPRLVKHFPFGPALAIGAIFAIFLITGTDGFIRPL
;
A
#
# COMPACT_ATOMS: atom_id res chain seq x y z
N MET A 1 33.08 23.67 26.68
CA MET A 1 32.22 22.46 26.69
C MET A 1 33.07 21.39 26.06
N ASP A 2 33.42 20.34 26.81
CA ASP A 2 34.29 19.28 26.29
C ASP A 2 33.56 18.51 25.18
N TRP A 3 34.33 17.91 24.26
CA TRP A 3 33.78 17.21 23.09
C TRP A 3 32.79 16.09 23.48
N TYR A 4 32.97 15.52 24.68
CA TYR A 4 32.07 14.53 25.27
C TYR A 4 30.76 15.16 25.76
N ASP A 5 30.83 16.31 26.46
CA ASP A 5 29.64 17.03 26.94
C ASP A 5 28.78 17.56 25.79
N PHE A 6 29.41 17.99 24.70
CA PHE A 6 28.70 18.43 23.50
C PHE A 6 27.91 17.29 22.83
N ASN A 7 28.52 16.11 22.66
CA ASN A 7 27.81 14.94 22.12
C ASN A 7 26.72 14.42 23.07
N LEU A 8 26.94 14.49 24.38
CA LEU A 8 25.95 14.09 25.38
C LEU A 8 24.74 15.03 25.37
N TYR A 9 24.96 16.33 25.23
CA TYR A 9 23.91 17.34 25.11
C TYR A 9 23.10 17.16 23.82
N LEU A 10 23.77 16.93 22.68
CA LEU A 10 23.10 16.63 21.41
C LEU A 10 22.28 15.34 21.45
N ALA A 11 22.80 14.29 22.10
CA ALA A 11 22.09 13.02 22.24
C ALA A 11 20.86 13.15 23.17
N ALA A 12 20.96 13.96 24.23
CA ALA A 12 19.84 14.25 25.11
C ALA A 12 18.74 15.04 24.37
N ASP A 13 19.12 16.06 23.61
CA ASP A 13 18.17 16.85 22.80
C ASP A 13 17.47 15.99 21.73
N ALA A 14 18.22 15.13 21.02
CA ALA A 14 17.65 14.21 20.03
C ALA A 14 16.62 13.24 20.66
N LEU A 15 16.95 12.65 21.82
CA LEU A 15 16.02 11.77 22.53
C LEU A 15 14.77 12.51 22.99
N THR A 16 14.88 13.77 23.43
CA THR A 16 13.71 14.57 23.82
C THR A 16 12.80 14.90 22.63
N LEU A 17 13.36 15.15 21.45
CA LEU A 17 12.58 15.38 20.23
C LEU A 17 11.89 14.11 19.74
N ASP A 18 12.59 12.97 19.74
CA ASP A 18 12.03 11.67 19.35
C ASP A 18 10.87 11.28 20.29
N THR A 19 11.04 11.49 21.59
CA THR A 19 9.99 11.21 22.58
C THR A 19 8.81 12.18 22.45
N ALA A 20 9.04 13.47 22.20
CA ALA A 20 7.98 14.43 21.91
C ALA A 20 7.20 14.06 20.64
N ALA A 21 7.90 13.64 19.58
CA ALA A 21 7.32 13.20 18.33
C ALA A 21 6.50 11.91 18.50
N LEU A 22 6.99 10.96 19.30
CA LEU A 22 6.27 9.75 19.67
C LEU A 22 4.94 10.09 20.35
N LEU A 23 4.97 10.96 21.38
CA LEU A 23 3.76 11.37 22.11
C LEU A 23 2.79 12.14 21.22
N LEU A 24 3.30 13.02 20.36
CA LEU A 24 2.48 13.73 19.37
C LEU A 24 1.84 12.75 18.39
N GLY A 25 2.60 11.79 17.86
CA GLY A 25 2.11 10.78 16.93
C GLY A 25 1.09 9.83 17.55
N LEU A 26 1.22 9.49 18.84
CA LEU A 26 0.18 8.77 19.59
C LEU A 26 -1.14 9.54 19.60
N CYS A 27 -1.10 10.84 19.91
CA CYS A 27 -2.29 11.71 19.92
C CYS A 27 -2.90 11.87 18.52
N ILE A 28 -2.07 12.12 17.51
CA ILE A 28 -2.50 12.26 16.12
C ILE A 28 -3.07 10.94 15.58
N GLY A 29 -2.46 9.80 15.91
CA GLY A 29 -2.97 8.47 15.54
C GLY A 29 -4.37 8.20 16.11
N SER A 30 -4.62 8.64 17.34
CA SER A 30 -5.95 8.53 17.95
C SER A 30 -6.98 9.39 17.22
N PHE A 31 -6.59 10.62 16.84
CA PHE A 31 -7.42 11.48 16.00
C PHE A 31 -7.67 10.88 14.61
N ILE A 32 -6.65 10.32 13.95
CA ILE A 32 -6.75 9.70 12.62
C ILE A 32 -7.74 8.53 12.63
N ASN A 33 -7.73 7.69 13.68
CA ASN A 33 -8.72 6.61 13.84
C ASN A 33 -10.16 7.14 13.80
N VAL A 34 -10.42 8.28 14.45
CA VAL A 34 -11.74 8.93 14.47
C VAL A 34 -12.03 9.57 13.11
N LEU A 35 -11.06 10.27 12.52
CA LEU A 35 -11.17 10.90 11.22
C LEU A 35 -11.57 9.87 10.15
N ALA A 36 -10.79 8.80 10.01
CA ALA A 36 -11.01 7.73 9.04
C ALA A 36 -12.42 7.14 9.15
N LEU A 37 -12.86 6.83 10.38
CA LEU A 37 -14.19 6.26 10.62
C LEU A 37 -15.33 7.23 10.32
N ARG A 38 -15.15 8.54 10.53
CA ARG A 38 -16.18 9.54 10.23
C ARG A 38 -16.27 9.84 8.76
N THR A 39 -15.14 9.91 8.06
CA THR A 39 -15.10 10.07 6.61
C THR A 39 -15.83 8.92 5.92
N LEU A 40 -15.61 7.67 6.36
CA LEU A 40 -16.32 6.50 5.82
C LEU A 40 -17.84 6.52 6.06
N LYS A 41 -18.31 7.23 7.08
CA LYS A 41 -19.74 7.35 7.42
C LYS A 41 -20.38 8.65 6.95
N GLU A 42 -19.63 9.47 6.21
CA GLU A 42 -20.02 10.84 5.82
C GLU A 42 -20.48 11.70 7.01
N GLU A 43 -19.97 11.41 8.21
CA GLU A 43 -20.35 12.13 9.43
C GLU A 43 -19.54 13.42 9.55
N SER A 44 -20.19 14.49 10.02
CA SER A 44 -19.53 15.77 10.28
C SER A 44 -18.33 15.61 11.23
N LEU A 45 -17.14 16.06 10.81
CA LEU A 45 -15.90 15.96 11.60
C LEU A 45 -15.96 16.73 12.92
N TRP A 46 -16.72 17.83 12.96
CA TRP A 46 -16.61 18.86 14.00
C TRP A 46 -17.66 18.77 15.12
N ARG A 47 -18.79 18.07 14.91
CA ARG A 47 -19.99 18.26 15.76
C ARG A 47 -20.17 17.26 16.90
N LYS A 48 -19.49 16.12 16.90
CA LYS A 48 -19.66 15.07 17.93
C LYS A 48 -18.33 14.74 18.62
N GLY A 49 -18.35 14.60 19.95
CA GLY A 49 -17.23 14.05 20.71
C GLY A 49 -17.05 12.54 20.49
N SER A 50 -15.95 11.95 20.96
CA SER A 50 -15.75 10.49 20.89
C SER A 50 -16.73 9.75 21.81
N TYR A 51 -17.34 8.69 21.30
CA TYR A 51 -18.34 7.89 22.03
C TYR A 51 -18.09 6.40 21.84
N CYS A 52 -18.54 5.59 22.80
CA CYS A 52 -18.51 4.14 22.68
C CYS A 52 -19.59 3.65 21.69
N TYR A 53 -19.23 2.81 20.72
CA TYR A 53 -20.18 2.28 19.73
C TYR A 53 -21.28 1.39 20.33
N HIS A 54 -21.02 0.73 21.47
CA HIS A 54 -21.98 -0.19 22.09
C HIS A 54 -22.99 0.51 23.00
N CYS A 55 -22.55 1.48 23.81
CA CYS A 55 -23.41 2.12 24.82
C CYS A 55 -23.64 3.61 24.58
N GLN A 56 -23.06 4.18 23.52
CA GLN A 56 -23.15 5.61 23.19
C GLN A 56 -22.68 6.54 24.33
N HIS A 57 -21.96 6.00 25.32
CA HIS A 57 -21.35 6.78 26.39
C HIS A 57 -20.28 7.69 25.81
N LYS A 58 -20.33 8.98 26.19
CA LYS A 58 -19.32 9.97 25.82
C LYS A 58 -18.03 9.67 26.58
N LEU A 59 -16.95 9.44 25.85
CA LEU A 59 -15.66 9.07 26.44
C LEU A 59 -15.02 10.27 27.17
N SER A 60 -14.47 9.99 28.35
CA SER A 60 -13.71 10.97 29.14
C SER A 60 -12.29 11.15 28.60
N PRO A 61 -11.60 12.28 28.87
CA PRO A 61 -10.24 12.51 28.41
C PRO A 61 -9.22 11.45 28.83
N LEU A 62 -9.41 10.83 30.00
CA LEU A 62 -8.55 9.74 30.48
C LEU A 62 -8.76 8.43 29.68
N GLU A 63 -9.95 8.22 29.14
CA GLU A 63 -10.26 7.08 28.26
C GLU A 63 -9.76 7.31 26.82
N LEU A 64 -9.41 8.56 26.50
CA LEU A 64 -8.85 8.99 25.22
C LEU A 64 -7.32 9.02 25.20
N ILE A 65 -6.64 8.67 26.31
CA ILE A 65 -5.17 8.60 26.33
C ILE A 65 -4.72 7.44 25.42
N PRO A 66 -4.05 7.73 24.29
CA PRO A 66 -3.73 6.72 23.28
C PRO A 66 -2.89 5.58 23.87
N VAL A 67 -3.17 4.35 23.45
CA VAL A 67 -2.53 3.08 23.87
C VAL A 67 -2.70 2.75 25.36
N LEU A 68 -2.45 3.69 26.26
CA LEU A 68 -2.52 3.51 27.71
C LEU A 68 -3.94 3.23 28.18
N SER A 69 -4.95 3.96 27.66
CA SER A 69 -6.34 3.72 28.05
C SER A 69 -6.78 2.30 27.70
N PHE A 70 -6.36 1.79 26.53
CA PHE A 70 -6.64 0.41 26.11
C PHE A 70 -6.00 -0.62 27.04
N LEU A 71 -4.74 -0.42 27.44
CA LEU A 71 -4.03 -1.32 28.35
C LEU A 71 -4.67 -1.34 29.75
N PHE A 72 -4.97 -0.17 30.31
CA PHE A 72 -5.58 -0.07 31.65
C PHE A 72 -7.02 -0.58 31.69
N LEU A 73 -7.78 -0.38 30.61
CA LEU A 73 -9.15 -0.87 30.48
C LEU A 73 -9.22 -2.32 29.98
N LYS A 74 -8.07 -2.99 29.77
CA LYS A 74 -7.96 -4.36 29.23
C LYS A 74 -8.74 -4.55 27.92
N GLY A 75 -8.76 -3.52 27.08
CA GLY A 75 -9.48 -3.50 25.81
C GLY A 75 -10.99 -3.55 25.94
N GLN A 76 -11.57 -3.05 27.04
CA GLN A 76 -13.02 -3.04 27.26
C GLN A 76 -13.52 -1.63 27.60
N CYS A 77 -14.75 -1.31 27.21
CA CYS A 77 -15.36 -0.06 27.65
C CYS A 77 -15.63 -0.09 29.15
N LYS A 78 -15.25 0.97 29.87
CA LYS A 78 -15.48 1.10 31.32
C LYS A 78 -16.95 0.90 31.72
N HIS A 79 -17.90 1.35 30.91
CA HIS A 79 -19.32 1.35 31.24
C HIS A 79 -20.04 0.07 30.80
N CYS A 80 -19.89 -0.35 29.54
CA CYS A 80 -20.63 -1.50 29.00
C CYS A 80 -19.81 -2.79 28.89
N GLN A 81 -18.51 -2.76 29.22
CA GLN A 81 -17.59 -3.89 29.06
C GLN A 81 -17.49 -4.44 27.62
N GLY A 82 -18.01 -3.68 26.64
CA GLY A 82 -17.88 -4.01 25.22
C GLY A 82 -16.42 -3.98 24.78
N LYS A 83 -16.01 -4.91 23.93
CA LYS A 83 -14.62 -5.06 23.50
C LYS A 83 -14.23 -3.94 22.52
N ILE A 84 -13.08 -3.32 22.78
CA ILE A 84 -12.42 -2.38 21.87
C ILE A 84 -11.52 -3.20 20.94
N HIS A 85 -11.57 -2.93 19.64
CA HIS A 85 -10.80 -3.70 18.66
C HIS A 85 -9.29 -3.38 18.77
N TRP A 86 -8.43 -4.39 18.61
CA TRP A 86 -6.97 -4.24 18.74
C TRP A 86 -6.32 -3.36 17.67
N HIS A 87 -7.02 -3.13 16.55
CA HIS A 87 -6.52 -2.28 15.46
C HIS A 87 -6.36 -0.81 15.91
N TYR A 88 -7.16 -0.33 16.87
CA TYR A 88 -7.12 1.06 17.33
C TYR A 88 -5.79 1.41 18.03
N PRO A 89 -5.39 0.72 19.12
CA PRO A 89 -4.10 0.98 19.76
C PRO A 89 -2.91 0.64 18.86
N LEU A 90 -3.06 -0.29 17.91
CA LEU A 90 -2.01 -0.56 16.93
C LEU A 90 -1.75 0.64 16.03
N VAL A 91 -2.79 1.26 15.48
CA VAL A 91 -2.66 2.47 14.64
C VAL A 91 -2.05 3.63 15.43
N GLU A 92 -2.46 3.80 16.69
CA GLU A 92 -1.89 4.84 17.57
C GLU A 92 -0.39 4.63 17.74
N LEU A 93 0.02 3.42 18.14
CA LEU A 93 1.42 3.07 18.31
C LEU A 93 2.22 3.17 17.01
N ALA A 94 1.68 2.69 15.89
CA ALA A 94 2.32 2.76 14.58
C ALA A 94 2.55 4.22 14.15
N THR A 95 1.54 5.10 14.32
CA THR A 95 1.67 6.54 14.04
C THR A 95 2.75 7.17 14.91
N GLY A 96 2.76 6.87 16.21
CA GLY A 96 3.78 7.33 17.14
C GLY A 96 5.20 6.92 16.71
N LEU A 97 5.39 5.64 16.37
CA LEU A 97 6.69 5.11 15.94
C LEU A 97 7.15 5.72 14.61
N ILE A 98 6.24 5.91 13.64
CA ILE A 98 6.55 6.57 12.37
C ILE A 98 6.96 8.03 12.61
N PHE A 99 6.26 8.76 13.47
CA PHE A 99 6.59 10.14 13.81
C PHE A 99 7.97 10.24 14.46
N ALA A 100 8.24 9.39 15.45
CA ALA A 100 9.54 9.30 16.09
C ALA A 100 10.64 8.94 15.09
N ALA A 101 10.40 8.00 14.17
CA ALA A 101 11.36 7.66 13.13
C ALA A 101 11.61 8.83 12.17
N ILE A 102 10.57 9.53 11.70
CA ILE A 102 10.72 10.71 10.82
C ILE A 102 11.59 11.75 11.51
N VAL A 103 11.32 12.08 12.78
CA VAL A 103 12.14 13.03 13.54
C VAL A 103 13.53 12.50 13.79
N HIS A 104 13.71 11.22 14.10
CA HIS A 104 15.02 10.62 14.33
C HIS A 104 15.92 10.61 13.09
N PHE A 105 15.36 10.37 11.90
CA PHE A 105 16.15 10.26 10.66
C PHE A 105 16.31 11.61 9.95
N LEU A 106 15.31 12.49 9.99
CA LEU A 106 15.37 13.81 9.35
C LEU A 106 15.82 14.93 10.32
N GLY A 107 15.70 14.70 11.62
CA GLY A 107 16.01 15.64 12.72
C GLY A 107 17.48 15.87 13.07
N PRO A 108 18.42 14.93 12.90
CA PRO A 108 19.83 15.17 13.23
C PRO A 108 20.48 16.23 12.32
N ASN A 109 19.90 16.48 11.14
CA ASN A 109 20.33 17.57 10.26
C ASN A 109 20.12 18.97 10.86
N TYR A 110 19.36 19.11 11.95
CA TYR A 110 19.14 20.39 12.64
C TYR A 110 20.41 20.96 13.28
N TRP A 111 21.44 20.14 13.53
CA TRP A 111 22.62 20.53 14.31
C TRP A 111 23.95 20.51 13.54
N HIS A 112 23.92 20.37 12.22
CA HIS A 112 25.11 20.55 11.38
C HIS A 112 25.11 21.95 10.73
N PRO A 113 25.63 22.99 11.41
CA PRO A 113 25.75 24.35 10.84
C PRO A 113 26.71 24.45 9.64
N GLY A 114 27.24 23.32 9.13
CA GLY A 114 28.18 23.26 8.01
C GLY A 114 27.56 23.03 6.63
N LEU A 115 26.24 22.78 6.51
CA LEU A 115 25.61 22.36 5.25
C LEU A 115 24.89 23.48 4.47
N GLY A 116 24.88 24.72 4.97
CA GLY A 116 24.31 25.88 4.24
C GLY A 116 22.78 25.86 4.06
N VAL A 117 22.06 24.93 4.70
CA VAL A 117 20.60 24.87 4.76
C VAL A 117 20.09 25.60 6.01
N SER A 118 19.01 26.36 5.88
CA SER A 118 18.45 27.10 7.02
C SER A 118 17.72 26.15 7.97
N GLY A 119 17.78 26.39 9.28
CA GLY A 119 17.04 25.58 10.27
C GLY A 119 15.52 25.62 10.07
N LEU A 120 15.01 26.65 9.38
CA LEU A 120 13.61 26.78 8.99
C LEU A 120 13.22 25.74 7.92
N ASP A 121 14.05 25.52 6.91
CA ASP A 121 13.77 24.59 5.81
C ASP A 121 13.66 23.15 6.31
N ILE A 122 14.52 22.77 7.26
CA ILE A 122 14.51 21.45 7.88
C ILE A 122 13.26 21.27 8.74
N THR A 123 12.88 22.29 9.52
CA THR A 123 11.66 22.26 10.32
C THR A 123 10.41 22.11 9.45
N LEU A 124 10.33 22.89 8.36
CA LEU A 124 9.24 22.79 7.39
C LEU A 124 9.21 21.42 6.71
N THR A 125 10.38 20.84 6.41
CA THR A 125 10.51 19.49 5.85
C THR A 125 9.94 18.45 6.80
N VAL A 126 10.36 18.44 8.07
CA VAL A 126 9.85 17.48 9.07
C VAL A 126 8.35 17.66 9.27
N CYS A 127 7.88 18.88 9.49
CA CYS A 127 6.44 19.16 9.63
C CYS A 127 5.64 18.67 8.42
N GLY A 128 6.15 18.91 7.20
CA GLY A 128 5.55 18.40 5.97
C GLY A 128 5.47 16.87 5.94
N MET A 129 6.56 16.18 6.28
CA MET A 129 6.59 14.71 6.29
C MET A 129 5.67 14.11 7.36
N LEU A 130 5.50 14.75 8.52
CA LEU A 130 4.54 14.32 9.54
C LEU A 130 3.08 14.46 9.06
N ILE A 131 2.76 15.56 8.35
CA ILE A 131 1.43 15.75 7.74
C ILE A 131 1.19 14.71 6.65
N PHE A 132 2.17 14.50 5.77
CA PHE A 132 2.11 13.49 4.71
C PHE A 132 1.92 12.08 5.27
N ALA A 133 2.71 11.69 6.27
CA ALA A 133 2.58 10.39 6.94
C ALA A 133 1.19 10.24 7.58
N SER A 134 0.64 11.30 8.18
CA SER A 134 -0.72 11.28 8.73
C SER A 134 -1.78 10.99 7.66
N ALA A 135 -1.67 11.61 6.48
CA ALA A 135 -2.57 11.36 5.37
C ALA A 135 -2.48 9.92 4.85
N LEU A 136 -1.25 9.39 4.68
CA LEU A 136 -1.02 8.00 4.27
C LEU A 136 -1.60 6.99 5.26
N ILE A 137 -1.42 7.22 6.56
CA ILE A 137 -1.97 6.36 7.62
C ILE A 137 -3.50 6.40 7.58
N ALA A 138 -4.11 7.59 7.43
CA ALA A 138 -5.55 7.72 7.32
C ALA A 138 -6.12 6.94 6.13
N VAL A 139 -5.52 7.08 4.94
CA VAL A 139 -5.93 6.34 3.73
C VAL A 139 -5.73 4.83 3.90
N THR A 140 -4.65 4.41 4.54
CA THR A 140 -4.40 2.99 4.83
C THR A 140 -5.51 2.37 5.67
N ILE A 141 -6.03 3.11 6.66
CA ILE A 141 -7.12 2.64 7.53
C ILE A 141 -8.43 2.54 6.75
N THR A 142 -8.75 3.53 5.91
CA THR A 142 -9.99 3.52 5.12
C THR A 142 -9.97 2.42 4.08
N ASP A 143 -8.81 2.20 3.44
CA ASP A 143 -8.66 1.15 2.44
C ASP A 143 -8.74 -0.26 3.05
N PHE A 144 -8.14 -0.49 4.22
CA PHE A 144 -8.30 -1.78 4.91
C PHE A 144 -9.73 -2.08 5.38
N LYS A 145 -10.52 -1.05 5.69
CA LYS A 145 -11.89 -1.24 6.21
C LYS A 145 -12.91 -1.41 5.10
N GLU A 146 -12.92 -0.51 4.13
CA GLU A 146 -13.98 -0.44 3.12
C GLU A 146 -13.43 -0.52 1.68
N LYS A 147 -12.11 -0.65 1.48
CA LYS A 147 -11.45 -0.65 0.15
C LYS A 147 -11.72 0.61 -0.66
N LEU A 148 -11.89 1.73 0.04
CA LEU A 148 -12.19 3.03 -0.53
C LEU A 148 -11.14 4.05 -0.09
N ILE A 149 -10.75 4.90 -1.04
CA ILE A 149 -9.82 6.00 -0.85
C ILE A 149 -10.61 7.31 -0.88
N PRO A 150 -10.91 7.91 0.28
CA PRO A 150 -11.78 9.07 0.34
C PRO A 150 -11.11 10.31 -0.27
N HIS A 151 -11.87 10.99 -1.13
CA HIS A 151 -11.45 12.22 -1.80
C HIS A 151 -11.32 13.40 -0.83
N GLU A 152 -12.04 13.36 0.28
CA GLU A 152 -12.01 14.35 1.37
C GLU A 152 -10.66 14.41 2.08
N ILE A 153 -9.87 13.33 2.01
CA ILE A 153 -8.52 13.25 2.60
C ILE A 153 -7.46 13.44 1.51
N THR A 154 -7.62 12.76 0.37
CA THR A 154 -6.58 12.70 -0.66
C THR A 154 -6.41 14.00 -1.44
N TYR A 155 -7.48 14.67 -1.87
CA TYR A 155 -7.34 15.92 -2.64
C TYR A 155 -6.74 17.07 -1.82
N PRO A 156 -7.18 17.32 -0.57
CA PRO A 156 -6.52 18.32 0.28
C PRO A 156 -5.04 17.99 0.52
N ALA A 157 -4.71 16.71 0.72
CA ALA A 157 -3.33 16.29 0.89
C ALA A 157 -2.49 16.50 -0.39
N ILE A 158 -3.03 16.26 -1.59
CA ILE A 158 -2.34 16.56 -2.86
C ILE A 158 -2.06 18.06 -2.96
N ILE A 159 -3.05 18.92 -2.68
CA ILE A 159 -2.90 20.38 -2.72
C ILE A 159 -1.81 20.83 -1.74
N LEU A 160 -1.83 20.32 -0.51
CA LEU A 160 -0.79 20.60 0.49
C LEU A 160 0.60 20.13 0.03
N GLY A 161 0.69 18.98 -0.66
CA GLY A 161 1.93 18.49 -1.25
C GLY A 161 2.47 19.41 -2.34
N ILE A 162 1.61 19.93 -3.22
CA ILE A 162 2.00 20.91 -4.25
C ILE A 162 2.50 22.21 -3.61
N VAL A 163 1.80 22.71 -2.57
CA VAL A 163 2.23 23.90 -1.82
C VAL A 163 3.58 23.64 -1.14
N TYR A 164 3.73 22.49 -0.48
CA TYR A 164 4.98 22.05 0.12
C TYR A 164 6.12 21.98 -0.92
N SER A 165 5.84 21.46 -2.10
CA SER A 165 6.82 21.41 -3.18
C SER A 165 7.23 22.79 -3.69
N ALA A 166 6.31 23.75 -3.75
CA ALA A 166 6.61 25.10 -4.20
C ALA A 166 7.44 25.87 -3.16
N MET A 167 7.12 25.71 -1.88
CA MET A 167 7.70 26.48 -0.78
C MET A 167 8.98 25.87 -0.19
N VAL A 168 9.10 24.54 -0.16
CA VAL A 168 10.19 23.84 0.53
C VAL A 168 11.09 23.11 -0.46
N ARG A 169 10.54 22.32 -1.38
CA ARG A 169 11.36 21.56 -2.36
C ARG A 169 11.86 22.40 -3.54
N HIS A 170 11.18 23.51 -3.83
CA HIS A 170 11.39 24.34 -5.02
C HIS A 170 11.38 23.55 -6.35
N ASP A 171 10.64 22.44 -6.43
CA ASP A 171 10.58 21.52 -7.57
C ASP A 171 9.12 21.28 -8.03
N LEU A 172 8.48 22.35 -8.51
CA LEU A 172 7.10 22.28 -8.98
C LEU A 172 6.97 21.44 -10.26
N LEU A 173 7.95 21.55 -11.17
CA LEU A 173 7.93 20.80 -12.43
C LEU A 173 8.03 19.29 -12.15
N GLY A 174 8.94 18.87 -11.26
CA GLY A 174 9.05 17.47 -10.88
C GLY A 174 7.83 16.93 -10.13
N THR A 175 7.14 17.77 -9.36
CA THR A 175 5.84 17.45 -8.77
C THR A 175 4.79 17.18 -9.84
N MET A 176 4.58 18.13 -10.75
CA MET A 176 3.54 18.03 -11.78
C MET A 176 3.81 16.86 -12.72
N ALA A 177 5.07 16.66 -13.10
CA ALA A 177 5.51 15.51 -13.88
C ALA A 177 5.20 14.19 -13.15
N GLY A 178 5.47 14.09 -11.84
CA GLY A 178 5.18 12.89 -11.06
C GLY A 178 3.68 12.63 -10.89
N VAL A 179 2.88 13.68 -10.67
CA VAL A 179 1.42 13.57 -10.58
C VAL A 179 0.85 13.07 -11.92
N GLY A 180 1.25 13.68 -13.04
CA GLY A 180 0.83 13.23 -14.37
C GLY A 180 1.31 11.81 -14.70
N ALA A 181 2.56 11.50 -14.39
CA ALA A 181 3.13 10.16 -14.59
C ALA A 181 2.39 9.09 -13.79
N SER A 182 1.87 9.42 -12.60
CA SER A 182 1.08 8.49 -11.79
C SER A 182 -0.17 8.02 -12.54
N TYR A 183 -0.95 8.95 -13.08
CA TYR A 183 -2.14 8.58 -13.87
C TYR A 183 -1.78 7.79 -15.12
N ILE A 184 -0.73 8.19 -15.84
CA ILE A 184 -0.28 7.48 -17.04
C ILE A 184 0.18 6.04 -16.71
N ILE A 185 0.93 5.85 -15.63
CA ILE A 185 1.43 4.53 -15.23
C ILE A 185 0.27 3.62 -14.84
N PHE A 186 -0.68 4.09 -14.04
CA PHE A 186 -1.81 3.27 -13.59
C PHE A 186 -2.81 3.00 -14.71
N ASP A 187 -3.10 3.98 -15.58
CA ASP A 187 -3.90 3.78 -16.79
C ASP A 187 -3.25 2.75 -17.73
N PHE A 188 -1.93 2.81 -17.89
CA PHE A 188 -1.18 1.79 -18.63
C PHE A 188 -1.34 0.40 -17.98
N ILE A 189 -1.14 0.29 -16.66
CA ILE A 189 -1.29 -1.00 -15.95
C ILE A 189 -2.71 -1.54 -16.10
N ASP A 190 -3.72 -0.69 -15.96
CA ASP A 190 -5.12 -1.07 -16.11
C ASP A 190 -5.41 -1.54 -17.53
N HIS A 191 -5.04 -0.75 -18.54
CA HIS A 191 -5.22 -1.09 -19.95
C HIS A 191 -4.62 -2.46 -20.30
N PHE A 192 -3.34 -2.69 -19.95
CA PHE A 192 -2.68 -3.97 -20.22
C PHE A 192 -3.23 -5.11 -19.34
N GLY A 193 -3.65 -4.79 -18.12
CA GLY A 193 -4.32 -5.72 -17.22
C GLY A 193 -5.62 -6.24 -17.82
N VAL A 194 -6.46 -5.36 -18.34
CA VAL A 194 -7.73 -5.70 -19.01
C VAL A 194 -7.47 -6.54 -20.25
N GLN A 195 -6.51 -6.16 -21.09
CA GLN A 195 -6.13 -6.95 -22.26
C GLN A 195 -5.67 -8.37 -21.86
N PHE A 196 -4.83 -8.46 -20.82
CA PHE A 196 -4.39 -9.75 -20.28
C PHE A 196 -5.54 -10.58 -19.73
N TYR A 197 -6.49 -9.95 -19.04
CA TYR A 197 -7.69 -10.59 -18.54
C TYR A 197 -8.54 -11.18 -19.67
N TYR A 198 -8.77 -10.43 -20.75
CA TYR A 198 -9.48 -10.92 -21.92
C TYR A 198 -8.77 -12.08 -22.64
N LEU A 199 -7.44 -12.06 -22.70
CA LEU A 199 -6.65 -13.17 -23.28
C LEU A 199 -6.79 -14.46 -22.46
N THR A 200 -6.86 -14.34 -21.14
CA THR A 200 -7.00 -15.48 -20.21
C THR A 200 -8.45 -15.92 -19.99
N HIS A 201 -9.42 -15.10 -20.41
CA HIS A 201 -10.86 -15.32 -20.28
C HIS A 201 -11.59 -14.97 -21.60
N PRO A 202 -11.36 -15.69 -22.70
CA PRO A 202 -11.96 -15.36 -24.00
C PRO A 202 -13.50 -15.31 -23.94
N GLY A 203 -14.14 -16.20 -23.16
CA GLY A 203 -15.61 -16.21 -22.99
C GLY A 203 -16.19 -15.05 -22.16
N PHE A 204 -15.36 -14.18 -21.57
CA PHE A 204 -15.84 -12.95 -20.91
C PHE A 204 -16.06 -11.82 -21.93
N LYS A 205 -15.20 -11.72 -22.95
CA LYS A 205 -15.29 -10.71 -24.00
C LYS A 205 -16.57 -10.81 -24.83
N ASP A 206 -17.07 -12.04 -25.00
CA ASP A 206 -18.30 -12.31 -25.73
C ASP A 206 -19.56 -11.99 -24.91
N ARG A 207 -19.49 -11.97 -23.57
CA ARG A 207 -20.65 -11.65 -22.70
C ARG A 207 -20.95 -10.15 -22.67
N HIS A 208 -19.93 -9.29 -22.52
CA HIS A 208 -20.13 -7.84 -22.61
C HIS A 208 -20.60 -7.38 -23.99
N LYS A 209 -20.12 -8.01 -25.07
CA LYS A 209 -20.61 -7.72 -26.43
C LYS A 209 -22.09 -8.07 -26.62
N VAL A 210 -22.59 -9.11 -25.95
CA VAL A 210 -23.99 -9.54 -26.05
C VAL A 210 -24.90 -8.62 -25.23
N GLU A 211 -24.43 -8.09 -24.10
CA GLU A 211 -25.14 -7.06 -23.32
C GLU A 211 -25.22 -5.72 -24.09
N ASP A 212 -24.14 -5.28 -24.74
CA ASP A 212 -24.13 -4.06 -25.57
C ASP A 212 -25.02 -4.15 -26.83
N GLU A 213 -25.31 -5.36 -27.34
CA GLU A 213 -26.18 -5.59 -28.51
C GLU A 213 -27.65 -5.90 -28.15
N LEU A 214 -27.94 -6.23 -26.88
CA LEU A 214 -29.29 -6.50 -26.41
C LEU A 214 -29.90 -5.23 -25.82
N ASP A 215 -30.74 -4.58 -26.64
CA ASP A 215 -31.65 -3.52 -26.18
C ASP A 215 -32.48 -4.04 -25.01
N ILE A 216 -32.55 -3.24 -23.95
CA ILE A 216 -33.13 -3.58 -22.65
C ILE A 216 -34.66 -3.69 -22.80
N ASP A 217 -35.18 -4.84 -23.25
CA ASP A 217 -36.61 -5.18 -23.09
C ASP A 217 -36.92 -6.69 -23.02
N ASP A 218 -36.03 -7.60 -23.40
CA ASP A 218 -36.35 -9.03 -23.34
C ASP A 218 -35.82 -9.70 -22.05
N GLN A 219 -36.73 -9.90 -21.10
CA GLN A 219 -36.58 -10.82 -19.98
C GLN A 219 -36.28 -12.24 -20.48
N ILE A 220 -35.02 -12.66 -20.44
CA ILE A 220 -34.65 -14.08 -20.59
C ILE A 220 -34.07 -14.59 -19.27
N ASP A 221 -34.86 -15.43 -18.62
CA ASP A 221 -34.52 -16.23 -17.45
C ASP A 221 -33.40 -17.22 -17.81
N TYR A 222 -32.17 -16.93 -17.35
CA TYR A 222 -31.11 -17.93 -17.23
C TYR A 222 -30.83 -18.20 -15.75
N THR A 223 -31.56 -19.16 -15.21
CA THR A 223 -31.17 -19.89 -14.00
C THR A 223 -30.06 -20.89 -14.34
N MET A 224 -28.82 -20.61 -13.89
CA MET A 224 -27.97 -21.59 -13.17
C MET A 224 -26.58 -21.01 -12.78
N GLU A 225 -26.35 -21.02 -11.46
CA GLU A 225 -25.06 -21.07 -10.74
C GLU A 225 -23.93 -20.07 -11.08
N VAL A 226 -24.08 -18.79 -10.72
CA VAL A 226 -22.97 -18.00 -10.14
C VAL A 226 -23.57 -17.01 -9.14
N GLY A 227 -23.03 -16.98 -7.92
CA GLY A 227 -23.57 -16.20 -6.80
C GLY A 227 -23.67 -14.70 -7.09
N TYR A 228 -24.84 -14.15 -6.75
CA TYR A 228 -25.13 -12.77 -6.38
C TYR A 228 -24.14 -11.70 -6.88
N LEU A 229 -24.31 -11.27 -8.12
CA LEU A 229 -24.06 -9.90 -8.51
C LEU A 229 -25.42 -9.22 -8.57
N HIS A 230 -25.63 -8.22 -7.71
CA HIS A 230 -26.83 -7.40 -7.69
C HIS A 230 -26.90 -6.63 -9.01
N ALA A 231 -28.02 -6.78 -9.71
CA ALA A 231 -28.30 -6.21 -11.03
C ALA A 231 -28.68 -4.72 -10.99
N ASP A 232 -27.93 -3.89 -10.24
CA ASP A 232 -28.22 -2.46 -10.08
C ASP A 232 -27.00 -1.53 -10.33
N GLU A 233 -25.85 -2.04 -10.77
CA GLU A 233 -24.69 -1.20 -11.13
C GLU A 233 -24.60 -1.03 -12.65
N VAL A 234 -24.94 0.18 -13.09
CA VAL A 234 -24.67 0.75 -14.42
C VAL A 234 -23.27 0.36 -14.92
N ASP A 235 -23.16 -0.02 -16.19
CA ASP A 235 -21.96 -0.41 -16.94
C ASP A 235 -20.68 0.38 -16.58
N GLU A 236 -20.03 0.04 -15.47
CA GLU A 236 -18.67 0.47 -15.23
C GLU A 236 -17.72 -0.52 -15.93
N PRO A 237 -16.80 -0.01 -16.79
CA PRO A 237 -15.86 -0.87 -17.47
C PRO A 237 -15.07 -1.69 -16.45
N PHE A 238 -14.88 -2.98 -16.72
CA PHE A 238 -14.07 -3.84 -15.88
C PHE A 238 -12.67 -3.23 -15.68
N MET A 239 -12.41 -2.72 -14.48
CA MET A 239 -11.12 -2.16 -14.08
C MET A 239 -10.32 -3.22 -13.32
N VAL A 240 -9.06 -3.41 -13.71
CA VAL A 240 -8.11 -4.29 -13.03
C VAL A 240 -7.49 -3.59 -11.82
N MET A 241 -7.31 -2.29 -11.89
CA MET A 241 -6.87 -1.46 -10.78
C MET A 241 -7.88 -0.37 -10.44
N GLY A 242 -8.06 -0.10 -9.15
CA GLY A 242 -8.97 0.96 -8.71
C GLY A 242 -8.39 2.33 -9.01
N GLY A 243 -9.20 3.24 -9.55
CA GLY A 243 -8.79 4.64 -9.78
C GLY A 243 -8.26 5.36 -8.53
N GLY A 244 -8.64 4.89 -7.34
CA GLY A 244 -8.09 5.36 -6.07
C GLY A 244 -6.57 5.16 -5.93
N ASP A 245 -6.00 4.07 -6.46
CA ASP A 245 -4.57 3.79 -6.36
C ASP A 245 -3.74 4.79 -7.18
N ALA A 246 -4.26 5.22 -8.33
CA ALA A 246 -3.67 6.28 -9.15
C ALA A 246 -3.66 7.62 -8.40
N VAL A 247 -4.76 7.94 -7.68
CA VAL A 247 -4.86 9.15 -6.84
C VAL A 247 -3.86 9.08 -5.68
N LEU A 248 -3.71 7.92 -5.04
CA LEU A 248 -2.72 7.74 -3.97
C LEU A 248 -1.28 7.86 -4.51
N SER A 249 -0.99 7.32 -5.69
CA SER A 249 0.29 7.52 -6.37
C SER A 249 0.55 8.99 -6.68
N ALA A 250 -0.47 9.71 -7.18
CA ALA A 250 -0.39 11.15 -7.42
C ALA A 250 -0.14 11.94 -6.12
N LEU A 251 -0.77 11.53 -5.02
CA LEU A 251 -0.50 12.06 -3.68
C LEU A 251 0.95 11.86 -3.27
N ILE A 252 1.53 10.67 -3.50
CA ILE A 252 2.94 10.42 -3.20
C ILE A 252 3.84 11.32 -4.03
N ALA A 253 3.54 11.45 -5.33
CA ALA A 253 4.28 12.32 -6.24
C ALA A 253 4.20 13.80 -5.86
N ALA A 254 3.05 14.25 -5.34
CA ALA A 254 2.85 15.64 -4.91
C ALA A 254 3.82 16.02 -3.78
N TRP A 255 4.03 15.12 -2.82
CA TRP A 255 4.89 15.38 -1.67
C TRP A 255 6.37 15.08 -1.93
N LEU A 256 6.67 13.99 -2.61
CA LEU A 256 8.05 13.49 -2.76
C LEU A 256 8.68 13.78 -4.13
N GLY A 257 7.88 14.19 -5.11
CA GLY A 257 8.31 14.36 -6.50
C GLY A 257 8.45 13.04 -7.27
N TRP A 258 8.67 13.13 -8.59
CA TRP A 258 8.77 11.97 -9.47
C TRP A 258 9.95 11.03 -9.16
N GLN A 259 11.06 11.57 -8.64
CA GLN A 259 12.28 10.80 -8.38
C GLN A 259 12.07 9.76 -7.29
N LYS A 260 11.32 10.14 -6.24
CA LYS A 260 11.01 9.28 -5.10
C LYS A 260 9.71 8.50 -5.30
N LEU A 261 8.87 8.90 -6.27
CA LEU A 261 7.71 8.13 -6.69
C LEU A 261 8.12 6.74 -7.20
N ILE A 262 9.17 6.63 -8.02
CA ILE A 262 9.63 5.36 -8.60
C ILE A 262 9.98 4.32 -7.51
N PRO A 263 10.89 4.60 -6.55
CA PRO A 263 11.19 3.64 -5.50
C PRO A 263 9.99 3.37 -4.59
N ALA A 264 9.12 4.37 -4.33
CA ALA A 264 7.89 4.16 -3.58
C ALA A 264 6.97 3.14 -4.27
N LEU A 265 6.78 3.26 -5.59
CA LEU A 265 6.00 2.32 -6.38
C LEU A 265 6.63 0.93 -6.38
N ILE A 266 7.94 0.81 -6.62
CA ILE A 266 8.63 -0.48 -6.63
C ILE A 266 8.41 -1.22 -5.30
N ILE A 267 8.62 -0.53 -4.18
CA ILE A 267 8.42 -1.12 -2.84
C ILE A 267 6.94 -1.42 -2.60
N GLY A 268 6.04 -0.52 -3.03
CA GLY A 268 4.60 -0.74 -2.96
C GLY A 268 4.15 -1.99 -3.70
N PHE A 269 4.64 -2.22 -4.93
CA PHE A 269 4.35 -3.43 -5.71
C PHE A 269 4.94 -4.68 -5.06
N LEU A 270 6.16 -4.63 -4.51
CA LEU A 270 6.76 -5.76 -3.81
C LEU A 270 5.99 -6.13 -2.54
N VAL A 271 5.67 -5.15 -1.71
CA VAL A 271 4.86 -5.34 -0.50
C VAL A 271 3.45 -5.82 -0.87
N GLY A 272 2.85 -5.25 -1.91
CA GLY A 272 1.53 -5.61 -2.42
C GLY A 272 1.51 -7.04 -2.96
N ALA A 273 2.56 -7.49 -3.67
CA ALA A 273 2.68 -8.87 -4.13
C ALA A 273 2.74 -9.85 -2.96
N VAL A 274 3.47 -9.52 -1.89
CA VAL A 274 3.53 -10.34 -0.67
C VAL A 274 2.18 -10.37 0.04
N MET A 275 1.58 -9.21 0.29
CA MET A 275 0.27 -9.09 0.96
C MET A 275 -0.85 -9.77 0.16
N GLY A 276 -0.89 -9.54 -1.15
CA GLY A 276 -1.84 -10.15 -2.07
C GLY A 276 -1.70 -11.67 -2.12
N SER A 277 -0.47 -12.18 -2.12
CA SER A 277 -0.20 -13.62 -2.04
C SER A 277 -0.72 -14.22 -0.73
N ILE A 278 -0.47 -13.57 0.41
CA ILE A 278 -0.96 -14.01 1.71
C ILE A 278 -2.49 -14.00 1.76
N TYR A 279 -3.11 -12.91 1.28
CA TYR A 279 -4.56 -12.77 1.22
C TYR A 279 -5.21 -13.84 0.33
N LEU A 280 -4.63 -14.07 -0.85
CA LEU A 280 -5.07 -15.09 -1.78
C LEU A 280 -4.96 -16.49 -1.18
N LEU A 281 -3.84 -16.82 -0.53
CA LEU A 281 -3.66 -18.12 0.12
C LEU A 281 -4.65 -18.34 1.27
N ALA A 282 -4.91 -17.31 2.08
CA ALA A 282 -5.91 -17.37 3.14
C ALA A 282 -7.31 -17.62 2.58
N GLU A 283 -7.66 -16.95 1.49
CA GLU A 283 -8.97 -17.11 0.84
C GLU A 283 -9.11 -18.45 0.13
N LEU A 284 -8.09 -18.91 -0.61
CA LEU A 284 -8.07 -20.24 -1.23
C LEU A 284 -8.21 -21.36 -0.19
N LYS A 285 -7.63 -21.18 1.00
CA LYS A 285 -7.79 -22.12 2.11
C LYS A 285 -9.21 -22.11 2.65
N LYS A 286 -9.82 -20.93 2.80
CA LYS A 286 -11.19 -20.75 3.28
C LYS A 286 -12.20 -21.40 2.33
N GLU A 287 -12.04 -21.19 1.03
CA GLU A 287 -12.89 -21.76 -0.03
C GLU A 287 -12.54 -23.22 -0.38
N ARG A 288 -11.59 -23.84 0.32
CA ARG A 288 -11.10 -25.21 0.09
C ARG A 288 -10.55 -25.48 -1.33
N LEU A 289 -10.19 -24.44 -2.07
CA LEU A 289 -9.63 -24.51 -3.42
C LEU A 289 -8.10 -24.64 -3.44
N LEU A 290 -7.43 -24.47 -2.29
CA LEU A 290 -5.96 -24.45 -2.19
C LEU A 290 -5.29 -25.69 -2.77
N ASN A 291 -5.77 -26.90 -2.46
CA ASN A 291 -5.17 -28.14 -2.96
C ASN A 291 -5.26 -28.24 -4.48
N ALA A 292 -6.39 -27.82 -5.06
CA ALA A 292 -6.58 -27.82 -6.50
C ALA A 292 -5.67 -26.78 -7.18
N ALA A 293 -5.49 -25.60 -6.58
CA ALA A 293 -4.55 -24.59 -7.09
C ALA A 293 -3.09 -25.07 -7.03
N LEU A 294 -2.67 -25.65 -5.89
CA LEU A 294 -1.32 -26.18 -5.72
C LEU A 294 -1.03 -27.34 -6.66
N SER A 295 -1.96 -28.28 -6.83
CA SER A 295 -1.76 -29.41 -7.76
C SER A 295 -1.56 -28.92 -9.19
N ARG A 296 -2.30 -27.89 -9.61
CA ARG A 296 -2.15 -27.27 -10.94
C ARG A 296 -0.82 -26.54 -11.08
N PHE A 297 -0.41 -25.79 -10.06
CA PHE A 297 0.88 -25.12 -10.03
C PHE A 297 2.05 -26.11 -10.13
N PHE A 298 2.06 -27.14 -9.28
CA PHE A 298 3.14 -28.14 -9.31
C PHE A 298 3.13 -28.99 -10.58
N GLY A 299 1.96 -29.26 -11.17
CA GLY A 299 1.85 -29.92 -12.47
C GLY A 299 2.50 -29.10 -13.59
N GLY A 300 2.18 -27.81 -13.68
CA GLY A 300 2.80 -26.91 -14.65
C GLY A 300 4.30 -26.70 -14.39
N PHE A 301 4.69 -26.59 -13.11
CA PHE A 301 6.09 -26.46 -12.70
C PHE A 301 6.93 -27.65 -13.15
N ALA A 302 6.46 -28.86 -12.85
CA ALA A 302 7.17 -30.09 -13.22
C ALA A 302 7.31 -30.22 -14.74
N ALA A 303 6.28 -29.87 -15.51
CA ALA A 303 6.30 -29.94 -16.96
C ALA A 303 7.38 -29.02 -17.58
N PHE A 304 7.39 -27.73 -17.22
CA PHE A 304 8.33 -26.77 -17.81
C PHE A 304 9.76 -26.91 -17.25
N ALA A 305 9.90 -27.21 -15.95
CA ALA A 305 11.21 -27.50 -15.37
C ALA A 305 11.81 -28.76 -16.03
N GLY A 306 11.00 -29.80 -16.26
CA GLY A 306 11.42 -31.02 -16.95
C GLY A 306 11.84 -30.78 -18.39
N LEU A 307 11.08 -29.99 -19.15
CA LEU A 307 11.44 -29.62 -20.53
C LEU A 307 12.77 -28.84 -20.58
N MET A 308 12.97 -27.88 -19.66
CA MET A 308 14.23 -27.13 -19.59
C MET A 308 15.40 -28.04 -19.19
N ALA A 309 15.21 -28.93 -18.22
CA ALA A 309 16.24 -29.91 -17.83
C ALA A 309 16.62 -30.85 -18.99
N LEU A 310 15.65 -31.30 -19.79
CA LEU A 310 15.91 -32.11 -20.99
C LEU A 310 16.70 -31.32 -22.05
N ALA A 311 16.34 -30.06 -22.30
CA ALA A 311 17.06 -29.20 -23.24
C ALA A 311 18.52 -28.99 -22.81
N LEU A 312 18.75 -28.73 -21.51
CA LEU A 312 20.09 -28.57 -20.94
C LEU A 312 20.90 -29.87 -20.97
N CYS A 313 20.25 -31.02 -20.79
CA CYS A 313 20.90 -32.32 -20.96
C CYS A 313 21.37 -32.55 -22.41
N GLY A 314 20.55 -32.17 -23.40
CA GLY A 314 20.94 -32.19 -24.82
C GLY A 314 22.14 -31.28 -25.13
N LEU A 315 22.16 -30.07 -24.55
CA LEU A 315 23.30 -29.16 -24.65
C LEU A 315 24.55 -29.72 -23.98
N ALA A 316 24.43 -30.32 -22.80
CA ALA A 316 25.56 -30.94 -22.09
C ALA A 316 26.18 -32.10 -22.88
N ASN A 317 25.38 -32.90 -23.59
CA ASN A 317 25.89 -33.94 -24.48
C ASN A 317 26.60 -33.37 -25.72
N SER A 318 26.19 -32.19 -26.18
CA SER A 318 26.81 -31.51 -27.32
C SER A 318 28.12 -30.80 -26.95
N PHE A 319 28.27 -30.38 -25.69
CA PHE A 319 29.44 -29.67 -25.17
C PHE A 319 29.95 -30.28 -23.85
N PRO A 320 30.54 -31.48 -23.87
CA PRO A 320 30.91 -32.22 -22.66
C PRO A 320 32.00 -31.54 -21.81
N GLU A 321 32.78 -30.61 -22.38
CA GLU A 321 33.77 -29.83 -21.62
C GLU A 321 33.13 -28.72 -20.76
N SER A 322 31.89 -28.33 -21.07
CA SER A 322 31.17 -27.32 -20.28
C SER A 322 30.53 -27.96 -19.05
N ASN A 323 30.99 -27.60 -17.86
CA ASN A 323 30.44 -28.08 -16.58
C ASN A 323 29.07 -27.41 -16.27
N ILE A 324 28.06 -27.69 -17.10
CA ILE A 324 26.75 -27.04 -17.04
C ILE A 324 26.04 -27.36 -15.72
N TRP A 325 26.12 -28.59 -15.22
CA TRP A 325 25.48 -29.00 -13.98
C TRP A 325 26.17 -28.45 -12.73
N GLY A 326 27.45 -28.07 -12.82
CA GLY A 326 28.15 -27.38 -11.75
C GLY A 326 27.80 -25.90 -11.61
N ASN A 327 27.03 -25.33 -12.55
CA ASN A 327 26.73 -23.90 -12.57
C ASN A 327 25.38 -23.59 -11.89
N SER A 328 25.40 -22.70 -10.90
CA SER A 328 24.20 -22.18 -10.22
C SER A 328 23.17 -21.56 -11.16
N VAL A 329 23.60 -20.99 -12.30
CA VAL A 329 22.73 -20.41 -13.32
C VAL A 329 21.81 -21.47 -13.94
N THR A 330 22.29 -22.70 -14.10
CA THR A 330 21.53 -23.82 -14.67
C THR A 330 20.31 -24.13 -13.80
N TYR A 331 20.50 -24.21 -12.49
CA TYR A 331 19.41 -24.44 -11.54
C TYR A 331 18.45 -23.26 -11.47
N LEU A 332 18.96 -22.03 -11.60
CA LEU A 332 18.13 -20.82 -11.64
C LEU A 332 17.24 -20.78 -12.88
N LEU A 333 17.76 -21.16 -14.05
CA LEU A 333 16.99 -21.26 -15.29
C LEU A 333 15.89 -22.33 -15.22
N ILE A 334 16.22 -23.51 -14.70
CA ILE A 334 15.22 -24.59 -14.49
C ILE A 334 14.13 -24.12 -13.52
N GLY A 335 14.51 -23.50 -12.40
CA GLY A 335 13.57 -22.98 -11.41
C GLY A 335 12.68 -21.87 -11.98
N ALA A 336 13.25 -20.93 -12.74
CA ALA A 336 12.51 -19.81 -13.33
C ALA A 336 11.48 -20.30 -14.36
N LEU A 337 11.86 -21.23 -15.25
CA LEU A 337 10.93 -21.80 -16.22
C LEU A 337 9.90 -22.71 -15.57
N GLY A 338 10.27 -23.47 -14.53
CA GLY A 338 9.32 -24.18 -13.69
C GLY A 338 8.29 -23.23 -13.10
N PHE A 339 8.72 -22.11 -12.52
CA PHE A 339 7.80 -21.14 -11.93
C PHE A 339 6.83 -20.57 -12.98
N GLY A 340 7.34 -20.22 -14.17
CA GLY A 340 6.52 -19.80 -15.30
C GLY A 340 5.54 -20.87 -15.78
N GLY A 341 5.95 -22.14 -15.79
CA GLY A 341 5.05 -23.26 -16.08
C GLY A 341 3.96 -23.42 -15.03
N GLY A 342 4.29 -23.22 -13.75
CA GLY A 342 3.33 -23.28 -12.66
C GLY A 342 2.28 -22.19 -12.71
N THR A 343 2.66 -20.95 -13.06
CA THR A 343 1.69 -19.86 -13.25
C THR A 343 0.77 -20.11 -14.43
N ILE A 344 1.31 -20.57 -15.57
CA ILE A 344 0.51 -20.98 -16.74
C ILE A 344 -0.47 -22.09 -16.35
N GLY A 345 0.00 -23.10 -15.59
CA GLY A 345 -0.85 -24.20 -15.12
C GLY A 345 -2.03 -23.75 -14.27
N ILE A 346 -1.88 -22.68 -13.47
CA ILE A 346 -3.00 -22.05 -12.76
C ILE A 346 -3.92 -21.32 -13.74
N MET A 347 -3.37 -20.52 -14.65
CA MET A 347 -4.14 -19.65 -15.56
C MET A 347 -5.00 -20.44 -16.56
N THR A 348 -4.50 -21.56 -17.07
CA THR A 348 -5.20 -22.39 -18.06
C THR A 348 -6.14 -23.41 -17.43
N ALA A 349 -6.21 -23.49 -16.10
CA ALA A 349 -7.00 -24.52 -15.45
C ALA A 349 -8.51 -24.25 -15.54
N PRO A 350 -9.32 -25.27 -15.89
CA PRO A 350 -10.78 -25.18 -15.76
C PRO A 350 -11.20 -25.24 -14.28
N GLY A 351 -12.16 -24.41 -13.90
CA GLY A 351 -12.75 -24.40 -12.54
C GLY A 351 -13.22 -23.02 -12.07
N PRO A 352 -13.83 -22.95 -10.86
CA PRO A 352 -14.27 -21.69 -10.27
C PRO A 352 -13.07 -20.77 -10.03
N ARG A 353 -13.20 -19.52 -10.47
CA ARG A 353 -12.18 -18.48 -10.31
C ARG A 353 -12.59 -17.58 -9.14
N LEU A 354 -11.63 -17.31 -8.26
CA LEU A 354 -11.85 -16.40 -7.14
C LEU A 354 -11.53 -14.98 -7.60
N VAL A 355 -12.55 -14.15 -7.75
CA VAL A 355 -12.41 -12.73 -8.04
C VAL A 355 -12.71 -11.98 -6.75
N LYS A 356 -11.68 -11.53 -6.04
CA LYS A 356 -11.83 -10.64 -4.89
C LYS A 356 -10.87 -9.46 -5.02
N HIS A 357 -11.41 -8.27 -4.86
CA HIS A 357 -10.61 -7.04 -4.83
C HIS A 357 -9.68 -7.06 -3.61
N PHE A 358 -8.40 -6.82 -3.86
CA PHE A 358 -7.35 -6.71 -2.86
C PHE A 358 -7.07 -5.22 -2.60
N PRO A 359 -7.02 -4.76 -1.33
CA PRO A 359 -6.69 -3.38 -1.00
C PRO A 359 -5.19 -3.13 -1.24
N PHE A 360 -4.85 -2.51 -2.37
CA PHE A 360 -3.46 -2.20 -2.74
C PHE A 360 -2.94 -0.92 -2.06
N GLY A 361 -3.83 -0.02 -1.64
CA GLY A 361 -3.49 1.26 -1.02
C GLY A 361 -2.49 1.17 0.14
N PRO A 362 -2.67 0.26 1.13
CA PRO A 362 -1.73 0.08 2.24
C PRO A 362 -0.32 -0.29 1.79
N ALA A 363 -0.19 -1.11 0.76
CA ALA A 363 1.12 -1.49 0.23
C ALA A 363 1.81 -0.28 -0.38
N LEU A 364 1.08 0.52 -1.15
CA LEU A 364 1.58 1.76 -1.74
C LEU A 364 1.95 2.80 -0.66
N ALA A 365 1.16 2.92 0.41
CA ALA A 365 1.45 3.78 1.56
C ALA A 365 2.73 3.36 2.31
N ILE A 366 2.97 2.05 2.47
CA ILE A 366 4.23 1.54 3.05
C ILE A 366 5.42 1.91 2.15
N GLY A 367 5.28 1.76 0.84
CA GLY A 367 6.30 2.20 -0.13
C GLY A 367 6.60 3.70 -0.03
N ALA A 368 5.57 4.52 0.15
CA ALA A 368 5.73 5.96 0.35
C ALA A 368 6.43 6.32 1.67
N ILE A 369 6.06 5.66 2.78
CA ILE A 369 6.74 5.84 4.08
C ILE A 369 8.22 5.48 3.96
N PHE A 370 8.55 4.39 3.26
CA PHE A 370 9.95 4.06 3.00
C PHE A 370 10.66 5.15 2.17
N ALA A 371 9.99 5.68 1.14
CA ALA A 371 10.54 6.74 0.30
C ALA A 371 10.78 8.07 1.05
N ILE A 372 10.06 8.35 2.15
CA ILE A 372 10.37 9.46 3.06
C ILE A 372 11.79 9.29 3.64
N PHE A 373 12.16 8.09 4.07
CA PHE A 373 13.49 7.84 4.63
C PHE A 373 14.61 7.91 3.58
N LEU A 374 14.28 7.70 2.30
CA LEU A 374 15.22 7.92 1.19
C LEU A 374 15.54 9.40 0.92
N ILE A 375 14.86 10.35 1.59
CA ILE A 375 15.21 11.78 1.54
C ILE A 375 16.55 12.03 2.25
N THR A 376 16.85 11.28 3.30
CA THR A 376 18.04 11.46 4.16
C THR A 376 19.34 10.93 3.54
N GLY A 377 19.22 10.11 2.48
CA GLY A 377 20.37 9.58 1.76
C GLY A 377 21.05 10.67 0.94
N THR A 378 22.10 11.28 1.49
CA THR A 378 23.07 12.09 0.75
C THR A 378 23.59 11.31 -0.46
N ASP A 379 23.45 11.92 -1.64
CA ASP A 379 24.22 11.67 -2.87
C ASP A 379 23.87 10.52 -3.82
N GLY A 380 22.62 10.02 -3.87
CA GLY A 380 22.34 8.99 -4.88
C GLY A 380 20.89 8.66 -5.14
N PHE A 381 20.22 9.50 -5.92
CA PHE A 381 19.49 9.12 -7.14
C PHE A 381 18.66 10.33 -7.54
N ILE A 382 19.25 11.12 -8.44
CA ILE A 382 18.64 12.23 -9.16
C ILE A 382 18.39 13.45 -8.25
N ARG A 383 19.32 14.43 -8.28
CA ARG A 383 18.92 15.82 -8.07
C ARG A 383 18.37 16.32 -9.40
N PRO A 384 17.27 17.10 -9.44
CA PRO A 384 17.02 17.91 -10.63
C PRO A 384 18.19 18.91 -10.72
N LEU A 385 18.86 18.91 -11.88
CA LEU A 385 19.88 19.89 -12.25
C LEU A 385 19.30 21.30 -12.26
#